data_AF-A0A0R3RR98-F1
#
_entry.id   AF-A0A0R3RR98-F1
#
_cell.length_a   1.000
_cell.length_b   1.000
_cell.length_c   1.000
_cell.angle_alpha   90.00
_cell.angle_beta   90.00
_cell.angle_gamma   90.00
#
_symmetry.space_group_name_H-M   'P 1'
#
loop_
_entity.id
_entity.type
_entity.pdbx_description
1 polymer ?
#
loop_
_entity_poly.entity_id
_entity_poly.type
_entity_poly.pdbx_seq_one_letter_code
_entity_poly.pdbx_strand_id
1 'polypeptide(L)'
;MSDPVAEFLAREQNVLAGIQDNSLGTNPPSYINNNDTADNGNDIASVNETRLLSGASDSGLDRPALANGVQRSSTTPSPSLAAMNNASKPEPEKIKKWREEQKVMLEKKDKNEEKKKEEMRAAGKKELEEWYAQRAERLAKTRAANRKAEEDFISDREALKDGAEWERIAKLCEFSAKNSKTSSDLSRLRTLLLKLKTQKE
;
A
#
# COMPACT_ATOMS: atom_id res chain seq x y z
N MET A 1 42.03 7.20 28.87
CA MET A 1 41.78 5.75 28.89
C MET A 1 40.35 5.55 28.41
N SER A 2 40.16 5.07 27.18
CA SER A 2 38.82 4.84 26.62
C SER A 2 38.15 3.67 27.33
N ASP A 3 36.85 3.84 27.61
CA ASP A 3 36.00 2.84 28.25
C ASP A 3 35.80 1.63 27.31
N PRO A 4 36.25 0.41 27.71
CA PRO A 4 36.10 -0.80 26.90
C PRO A 4 34.64 -1.11 26.53
N VAL A 5 33.70 -0.65 27.36
CA VAL A 5 32.25 -0.84 27.11
C VAL A 5 31.79 0.05 25.96
N ALA A 6 32.26 1.30 25.91
CA ALA A 6 31.92 2.21 24.81
C ALA A 6 32.47 1.73 23.46
N GLU A 7 33.67 1.15 23.46
CA GLU A 7 34.29 0.56 22.25
C GLU A 7 33.51 -0.68 21.77
N PHE A 8 33.02 -1.52 22.69
CA PHE A 8 32.17 -2.67 22.36
C PHE A 8 30.81 -2.23 21.78
N LEU A 9 30.13 -1.25 22.39
CA LEU A 9 28.85 -0.73 21.88
C LEU A 9 29.01 -0.09 20.50
N ALA A 10 30.08 0.68 20.28
CA ALA A 10 30.36 1.29 18.99
C ALA A 10 30.66 0.23 17.91
N ARG A 11 31.42 -0.82 18.27
CA ARG A 11 31.72 -1.94 17.37
C ARG A 11 30.47 -2.71 16.98
N GLU A 12 29.60 -3.05 17.93
CA GLU A 12 28.34 -3.76 17.66
C GLU A 12 27.36 -2.90 16.84
N GLN A 13 27.27 -1.59 17.12
CA GLN A 13 26.46 -0.68 16.32
C GLN A 13 26.94 -0.58 14.86
N ASN A 14 28.24 -0.58 14.62
CA ASN A 14 28.79 -0.49 13.26
C ASN A 14 28.58 -1.81 12.48
N VAL A 15 28.60 -2.95 13.16
CA VAL A 15 28.29 -4.28 12.58
C VAL A 15 26.81 -4.38 12.18
N LEU A 16 25.90 -3.78 12.95
CA LEU A 16 24.46 -3.76 12.65
C LEU A 16 24.04 -2.67 11.65
N ALA A 17 24.76 -1.55 11.57
CA ALA A 17 24.48 -0.46 10.63
C ALA A 17 24.65 -0.86 9.16
N GLY A 18 25.43 -1.91 8.86
CA GLY A 18 25.63 -2.41 7.49
C GLY A 18 24.49 -3.26 6.92
N ILE A 19 23.46 -3.61 7.71
CA ILE A 19 22.33 -4.45 7.26
C ILE A 19 21.09 -3.61 6.89
N GLN A 20 21.09 -2.30 7.17
CA GLN A 20 19.90 -1.46 6.98
C GLN A 20 19.73 -0.86 5.58
N ASP A 21 20.65 -1.12 4.62
CA ASP A 21 20.60 -0.52 3.27
C ASP A 21 20.62 -1.51 2.09
N ASN A 22 20.27 -2.78 2.32
CA ASN A 22 20.02 -3.72 1.22
C ASN A 22 18.52 -4.01 1.05
N SER A 23 17.84 -3.07 0.39
CA SER A 23 16.76 -3.28 -0.58
C SER A 23 15.83 -4.50 -0.35
N LEU A 24 14.90 -4.39 0.60
CA LEU A 24 13.60 -5.07 0.49
C LEU A 24 12.76 -4.27 -0.50
N GLY A 25 12.73 -4.75 -1.75
CA GLY A 25 12.12 -4.11 -2.88
C GLY A 25 10.60 -3.93 -2.76
N THR A 26 10.19 -2.78 -2.23
CA THR A 26 8.83 -2.23 -2.38
C THR A 26 8.89 -0.95 -3.20
N ASN A 27 9.41 -1.04 -4.43
CA ASN A 27 9.02 -0.08 -5.46
C ASN A 27 7.68 -0.57 -6.02
N PRO A 28 6.57 0.18 -5.87
CA PRO A 28 5.36 -0.15 -6.62
C PRO A 28 5.71 0.00 -8.11
N PRO A 29 5.43 -0.99 -8.98
CA PRO A 29 5.68 -0.83 -10.40
C PRO A 29 4.86 0.36 -10.89
N SER A 30 5.54 1.30 -11.55
CA SER A 30 4.91 2.39 -12.28
C SER A 30 3.91 1.82 -13.27
N TYR A 31 2.64 2.10 -13.05
CA TYR A 31 1.55 1.74 -13.95
C TYR A 31 1.76 2.52 -15.26
N ILE A 32 2.17 1.81 -16.31
CA ILE A 32 2.13 2.30 -17.68
C ILE A 32 0.64 2.40 -18.05
N ASN A 33 0.17 3.64 -18.18
CA ASN A 33 -1.20 3.93 -18.56
C ASN A 33 -1.32 3.83 -20.08
N ASN A 34 -1.65 2.64 -20.59
CA ASN A 34 -2.14 2.47 -21.95
C ASN A 34 -3.67 2.39 -21.88
N ASN A 35 -4.31 3.51 -22.18
CA ASN A 35 -5.71 3.55 -22.61
C ASN A 35 -5.82 2.73 -23.90
N ASP A 36 -6.40 1.54 -23.84
CA ASP A 36 -7.35 1.03 -24.84
C ASP A 36 -7.76 -0.40 -24.47
N THR A 37 -8.91 -0.52 -23.82
CA THR A 37 -9.82 -1.64 -24.02
C THR A 37 -11.17 -1.30 -23.40
N ALA A 38 -12.15 -1.06 -24.27
CA ALA A 38 -13.56 -1.12 -23.90
C ALA A 38 -13.85 -2.54 -23.41
N ASP A 39 -14.39 -2.69 -22.20
CA ASP A 39 -14.86 -3.99 -21.73
C ASP A 39 -16.37 -3.98 -21.49
N ASN A 40 -16.97 -4.90 -22.23
CA ASN A 40 -18.36 -5.29 -22.23
C ASN A 40 -18.64 -6.05 -20.93
N GLY A 41 -19.82 -5.87 -20.36
CA GLY A 41 -20.25 -6.73 -19.26
C GLY A 41 -20.35 -8.18 -19.71
N ASN A 42 -19.53 -9.07 -19.12
CA ASN A 42 -19.82 -10.49 -18.99
C ASN A 42 -18.93 -11.14 -17.91
N ASP A 43 -19.41 -11.16 -16.66
CA ASP A 43 -18.81 -11.91 -15.57
C ASP A 43 -18.99 -13.42 -15.80
N ILE A 44 -17.98 -14.07 -16.40
CA ILE A 44 -17.82 -15.53 -16.32
C ILE A 44 -17.11 -15.86 -15.01
N ALA A 45 -17.87 -16.48 -14.10
CA ALA A 45 -17.37 -17.19 -12.95
C ALA A 45 -16.44 -18.34 -13.42
N SER A 46 -15.13 -18.16 -13.24
CA SER A 46 -14.15 -19.24 -13.38
C SER A 46 -13.71 -19.68 -11.98
N VAL A 47 -14.31 -20.80 -11.60
CA VAL A 47 -13.91 -21.78 -10.59
C VAL A 47 -12.40 -21.86 -10.36
N ASN A 48 -11.94 -21.40 -9.19
CA ASN A 48 -10.70 -21.91 -8.61
C ASN A 48 -11.06 -23.04 -7.64
N GLU A 49 -10.82 -24.26 -8.13
CA GLU A 49 -10.91 -25.53 -7.42
C GLU A 49 -10.25 -25.48 -6.03
N THR A 50 -11.08 -25.37 -5.00
CA THR A 50 -10.73 -25.82 -3.65
C THR A 50 -10.71 -27.33 -3.63
N ARG A 51 -9.56 -27.92 -3.97
CA ARG A 51 -9.32 -29.35 -3.79
C ARG A 51 -9.26 -29.66 -2.28
N LEU A 52 -10.38 -30.17 -1.78
CA LEU A 52 -10.49 -30.85 -0.49
C LEU A 52 -9.53 -32.05 -0.48
N LEU A 53 -8.46 -31.96 0.30
CA LEU A 53 -7.68 -33.14 0.69
C LEU A 53 -8.01 -33.49 2.13
N SER A 54 -8.83 -34.53 2.26
CA SER A 54 -9.00 -35.33 3.46
C SER A 54 -7.61 -35.74 3.99
N GLY A 55 -7.29 -35.29 5.19
CA GLY A 55 -6.07 -35.66 5.92
C GLY A 55 -6.46 -35.78 7.38
N ALA A 56 -6.43 -37.02 7.86
CA ALA A 56 -6.88 -37.42 9.17
C ALA A 56 -6.29 -36.57 10.30
N SER A 57 -7.11 -36.34 11.32
CA SER A 57 -6.72 -35.98 12.67
C SER A 57 -5.44 -36.70 13.10
N ASP A 58 -4.37 -35.96 13.37
CA ASP A 58 -3.31 -36.43 14.25
C ASP A 58 -2.76 -35.28 15.10
N SER A 59 -2.78 -35.52 16.40
CA SER A 59 -2.34 -34.60 17.43
C SER A 59 -0.86 -34.88 17.66
N GLY A 60 0.02 -33.93 17.35
CA GLY A 60 1.45 -34.20 17.51
C GLY A 60 2.29 -32.94 17.53
N LEU A 61 2.56 -32.46 18.74
CA LEU A 61 3.68 -31.56 19.02
C LEU A 61 4.97 -32.23 18.54
N ASP A 62 5.79 -31.56 17.72
CA ASP A 62 7.20 -31.94 17.66
C ASP A 62 8.14 -30.75 17.38
N ARG A 63 9.02 -30.56 18.35
CA ARG A 63 10.13 -29.61 18.42
C ARG A 63 11.38 -30.35 17.92
N PRO A 64 12.28 -29.76 17.13
CA PRO A 64 13.26 -30.54 16.39
C PRO A 64 14.28 -31.22 17.30
N ALA A 65 14.38 -32.54 17.15
CA ALA A 65 15.41 -33.39 17.72
C ALA A 65 16.72 -33.23 16.93
N LEU A 66 17.80 -32.90 17.64
CA LEU A 66 19.17 -33.09 17.15
C LEU A 66 19.80 -34.24 17.94
N ALA A 67 19.88 -35.39 17.30
CA ALA A 67 20.54 -36.60 17.79
C ALA A 67 22.04 -36.54 17.50
N ASN A 68 22.89 -36.76 18.52
CA ASN A 68 23.70 -37.97 18.70
C ASN A 68 24.95 -37.73 19.57
N GLY A 69 25.18 -38.67 20.50
CA GLY A 69 26.53 -39.17 20.78
C GLY A 69 27.25 -38.62 22.00
N VAL A 70 27.12 -39.32 23.13
CA VAL A 70 28.21 -39.86 23.98
C VAL A 70 27.66 -40.06 25.39
N GLN A 71 27.57 -41.33 25.79
CA GLN A 71 27.34 -41.77 27.16
C GLN A 71 28.42 -41.18 28.08
N ARG A 72 28.03 -40.39 29.09
CA ARG A 72 28.87 -40.09 30.25
C ARG A 72 28.12 -40.54 31.50
N SER A 73 28.34 -41.79 31.87
CA SER A 73 28.11 -42.29 33.22
C SER A 73 29.16 -41.65 34.14
N SER A 74 28.77 -40.60 34.87
CA SER A 74 29.50 -40.15 36.06
C SER A 74 28.52 -39.90 37.20
N THR A 75 28.45 -40.88 38.08
CA THR A 75 27.86 -40.81 39.42
C THR A 75 28.49 -39.64 40.18
N THR A 76 27.77 -38.52 40.26
CA THR A 76 28.03 -37.49 41.26
C THR A 76 26.68 -37.16 41.91
N PRO A 77 26.53 -37.28 43.24
CA PRO A 77 25.31 -36.83 43.89
C PRO A 77 25.26 -35.31 43.78
N SER A 78 24.35 -34.80 42.95
CA SER A 78 24.01 -33.38 42.97
C SER A 78 23.49 -33.03 44.37
N PRO A 79 24.03 -32.01 45.06
CA PRO A 79 23.37 -31.51 46.25
C PRO A 79 22.07 -30.88 45.76
N SER A 80 20.96 -31.58 46.00
CA SER A 80 19.63 -31.01 45.92
C SER A 80 19.63 -29.77 46.82
N LEU A 81 19.62 -28.58 46.22
CA LEU A 81 19.28 -27.34 46.91
C LEU A 81 17.78 -27.39 47.21
N ALA A 82 17.43 -28.30 48.11
CA ALA A 82 16.17 -28.31 48.79
C ALA A 82 16.02 -26.95 49.47
N ALA A 83 14.96 -26.25 49.08
CA ALA A 83 14.24 -25.28 49.88
C ALA A 83 15.10 -24.59 50.95
N MET A 84 15.96 -23.66 50.54
CA MET A 84 16.51 -22.70 51.48
C MET A 84 15.34 -21.87 51.99
N ASN A 85 14.93 -22.23 53.20
CA ASN A 85 13.98 -21.57 54.06
C ASN A 85 14.32 -20.06 54.13
N ASN A 86 13.74 -19.27 53.24
CA ASN A 86 13.87 -17.82 53.22
C ASN A 86 12.70 -17.18 54.03
N ALA A 87 12.35 -17.82 55.14
CA ALA A 87 11.43 -17.24 56.10
C ALA A 87 12.12 -16.08 56.82
N SER A 88 11.64 -14.86 56.53
CA SER A 88 11.74 -13.69 57.40
C SER A 88 13.16 -13.16 57.72
N LYS A 89 13.89 -12.68 56.69
CA LYS A 89 14.77 -11.53 56.87
C LYS A 89 14.06 -10.33 56.22
N PRO A 90 13.86 -9.19 56.90
CA PRO A 90 13.26 -8.02 56.26
C PRO A 90 14.09 -7.71 55.02
N GLU A 91 13.47 -7.75 53.84
CA GLU A 91 14.16 -7.41 52.59
C GLU A 91 14.87 -6.07 52.79
N PRO A 92 16.18 -5.98 52.52
CA PRO A 92 16.94 -4.76 52.77
C PRO A 92 16.33 -3.62 51.95
N GLU A 93 16.12 -2.47 52.56
CA GLU A 93 15.36 -1.35 51.99
C GLU A 93 15.87 -0.89 50.62
N LYS A 94 17.17 -1.10 50.34
CA LYS A 94 17.78 -0.83 49.03
C LYS A 94 17.19 -1.71 47.91
N ILE A 95 16.89 -2.98 48.19
CA ILE A 95 16.28 -3.89 47.21
C ILE A 95 14.81 -3.54 46.99
N LYS A 96 14.10 -3.10 48.04
CA LYS A 96 12.72 -2.60 47.90
C LYS A 96 12.66 -1.36 46.99
N LYS A 97 13.52 -0.36 47.27
CA LYS A 97 13.65 0.83 46.41
C LYS A 97 14.01 0.48 44.97
N TRP A 98 14.94 -0.45 44.76
CA TRP A 98 15.31 -0.91 43.42
C TRP A 98 14.16 -1.62 42.68
N ARG A 99 13.40 -2.48 43.38
CA ARG A 99 12.21 -3.15 42.81
C ARG A 99 11.14 -2.14 42.41
N GLU A 100 10.89 -1.13 43.25
CA GLU A 100 9.94 -0.06 42.96
C GLU A 100 10.40 0.80 41.78
N GLU A 101 11.66 1.22 41.74
CA GLU A 101 12.25 1.98 40.63
C GLU A 101 12.22 1.21 39.30
N GLN A 102 12.54 -0.09 39.32
CA GLN A 102 12.46 -0.95 38.13
C GLN A 102 11.02 -1.13 37.66
N LYS A 103 10.07 -1.31 38.59
CA LYS A 103 8.64 -1.41 38.26
C LYS A 103 8.14 -0.14 37.60
N VAL A 104 8.49 1.03 38.15
CA VAL A 104 8.14 2.33 37.57
C VAL A 104 8.79 2.53 36.19
N MET A 105 10.05 2.13 36.02
CA MET A 105 10.73 2.22 34.73
C MET A 105 10.05 1.33 33.68
N LEU A 106 9.66 0.10 34.05
CA LEU A 106 8.96 -0.82 33.16
C LEU A 106 7.59 -0.27 32.77
N GLU A 107 6.81 0.20 33.74
CA GLU A 107 5.52 0.83 33.48
C GLU A 107 5.65 2.06 32.56
N LYS A 108 6.72 2.85 32.70
CA LYS A 108 7.01 3.97 31.80
C LYS A 108 7.33 3.50 30.37
N LYS A 109 8.06 2.40 30.21
CA LYS A 109 8.35 1.82 28.90
C LYS A 109 7.07 1.27 28.25
N ASP A 110 6.27 0.51 29.00
CA ASP A 110 5.01 -0.05 28.53
C ASP A 110 4.05 1.05 28.05
N LYS A 111 3.92 2.14 28.83
CA LYS A 111 3.13 3.32 28.43
C LYS A 111 3.65 4.00 27.17
N ASN A 112 4.97 4.04 26.97
CA ASN A 112 5.55 4.65 25.77
C ASN A 112 5.33 3.77 24.53
N GLU A 113 5.44 2.45 24.68
CA GLU A 113 5.17 1.50 23.61
C GLU A 113 3.69 1.51 23.20
N GLU A 114 2.78 1.58 24.18
CA GLU A 114 1.34 1.70 23.93
C GLU A 114 1.00 2.98 23.17
N LYS A 115 1.54 4.13 23.60
CA LYS A 115 1.37 5.41 22.89
C LYS A 115 1.89 5.34 21.46
N LYS A 116 3.10 4.80 21.25
CA LYS A 116 3.67 4.66 19.91
C LYS A 116 2.81 3.77 19.01
N LYS A 117 2.25 2.68 19.57
CA LYS A 117 1.33 1.80 18.85
C LYS A 117 0.02 2.50 18.48
N GLU A 118 -0.52 3.31 19.39
CA GLU A 118 -1.71 4.13 19.13
C GLU A 118 -1.46 5.19 18.06
N GLU A 119 -0.33 5.89 18.13
CA GLU A 119 0.10 6.88 17.14
C GLU A 119 0.25 6.25 15.75
N MET A 120 0.92 5.10 15.64
CA MET A 120 1.05 4.39 14.36
C MET A 120 -0.32 3.94 13.82
N ARG A 121 -1.21 3.47 14.68
CA ARG A 121 -2.57 3.09 14.27
C ARG A 121 -3.39 4.31 13.83
N ALA A 122 -3.28 5.42 14.56
CA ALA A 122 -3.98 6.66 14.23
C ALA A 122 -3.44 7.27 12.94
N ALA A 123 -2.13 7.23 12.72
CA ALA A 123 -1.50 7.67 11.47
C ALA A 123 -2.00 6.84 10.28
N GLY A 124 -2.01 5.51 10.37
CA GLY A 124 -2.52 4.66 9.30
C GLY A 124 -4.01 4.87 9.00
N LYS A 125 -4.83 5.13 10.03
CA LYS A 125 -6.24 5.50 9.84
C LYS A 125 -6.39 6.84 9.13
N LYS A 126 -5.65 7.86 9.56
CA LYS A 126 -5.66 9.19 8.93
C LYS A 126 -5.22 9.14 7.47
N GLU A 127 -4.17 8.39 7.16
CA GLU A 127 -3.69 8.23 5.79
C GLU A 127 -4.75 7.57 4.90
N LEU A 128 -5.46 6.56 5.43
CA LEU A 128 -6.54 5.92 4.70
C LEU A 128 -7.72 6.87 4.45
N GLU A 129 -8.13 7.63 5.46
CA GLU A 129 -9.18 8.64 5.34
C GLU A 129 -8.81 9.73 4.33
N GLU A 130 -7.56 10.22 4.38
CA GLU A 130 -7.01 11.19 3.44
C GLU A 130 -7.02 10.64 2.01
N TRP A 131 -6.62 9.38 1.80
CA TRP A 131 -6.66 8.75 0.48
C TRP A 131 -8.10 8.67 -0.07
N TYR A 132 -9.07 8.29 0.76
CA TYR A 132 -10.48 8.28 0.34
C TYR A 132 -11.01 9.68 0.03
N ALA A 133 -10.63 10.69 0.83
CA ALA A 133 -11.02 12.08 0.59
C ALA A 133 -10.47 12.59 -0.74
N GLN A 134 -9.18 12.40 -1.01
CA GLN A 134 -8.54 12.79 -2.27
C GLN A 134 -9.14 12.04 -3.48
N ARG A 135 -9.44 10.75 -3.32
CA ARG A 135 -10.10 9.97 -4.38
C ARG A 135 -11.52 10.47 -4.65
N ALA A 136 -12.28 10.76 -3.60
CA ALA A 136 -13.63 11.31 -3.72
C ALA A 136 -13.60 12.68 -4.41
N GLU A 137 -12.67 13.56 -4.04
CA GLU A 137 -12.47 14.86 -4.68
C GLU A 137 -12.11 14.71 -6.15
N ARG A 138 -11.15 13.84 -6.49
CA ARG A 138 -10.77 13.57 -7.89
C ARG A 138 -11.97 13.11 -8.71
N LEU A 139 -12.75 12.19 -8.16
CA LEU A 139 -13.95 11.67 -8.82
C LEU A 139 -15.03 12.75 -8.99
N ALA A 140 -15.25 13.57 -7.95
CA ALA A 140 -16.17 14.71 -8.02
C ALA A 140 -15.73 15.71 -9.09
N LYS A 141 -14.44 16.04 -9.15
CA LYS A 141 -13.86 16.94 -10.16
C LYS A 141 -14.02 16.38 -11.57
N THR A 142 -13.75 15.09 -11.79
CA THR A 142 -13.98 14.45 -13.10
C THR A 142 -15.45 14.46 -13.49
N ARG A 143 -16.37 14.14 -12.56
CA ARG A 143 -17.82 14.20 -12.84
C ARG A 143 -18.28 15.62 -13.17
N ALA A 144 -17.81 16.62 -12.42
CA ALA A 144 -18.14 18.01 -12.69
C ALA A 144 -17.57 18.50 -14.03
N ALA A 145 -16.33 18.12 -14.36
CA ALA A 145 -15.72 18.43 -15.65
C ALA A 145 -16.48 17.79 -16.82
N ASN A 146 -16.90 16.53 -16.69
CA ASN A 146 -17.69 15.84 -17.72
C ASN A 146 -19.06 16.49 -17.89
N ARG A 147 -19.75 16.81 -16.80
CA ARG A 147 -21.05 17.50 -16.86
C ARG A 147 -20.91 18.87 -17.52
N LYS A 148 -19.89 19.64 -17.14
CA LYS A 148 -19.61 20.93 -17.77
C LYS A 148 -19.30 20.77 -19.26
N ALA A 149 -18.47 19.80 -19.63
CA ALA A 149 -18.15 19.54 -21.03
C ALA A 149 -19.39 19.13 -21.84
N GLU A 150 -20.32 18.38 -21.24
CA GLU A 150 -21.60 18.02 -21.85
C GLU A 150 -22.51 19.25 -22.01
N GLU A 151 -22.63 20.08 -20.96
CA GLU A 151 -23.38 21.34 -21.02
C GLU A 151 -22.81 22.29 -22.09
N ASP A 152 -21.49 22.47 -22.13
CA ASP A 152 -20.79 23.26 -23.14
C ASP A 152 -21.02 22.68 -24.54
N PHE A 153 -20.97 21.35 -24.71
CA PHE A 153 -21.24 20.68 -25.98
C PHE A 153 -22.69 20.85 -26.46
N ILE A 154 -23.67 20.72 -25.56
CA ILE A 154 -25.08 20.95 -25.86
C ILE A 154 -25.32 22.42 -26.20
N SER A 155 -24.77 23.34 -25.40
CA SER A 155 -24.87 24.78 -25.66
C SER A 155 -24.28 25.14 -27.02
N ASP A 156 -23.09 24.63 -27.36
CA ASP A 156 -22.47 24.82 -28.67
C ASP A 156 -23.33 24.26 -29.81
N ARG A 157 -24.04 23.14 -29.58
CA ARG A 157 -24.94 22.52 -30.56
C ARG A 157 -26.20 23.38 -30.79
N GLU A 158 -26.81 23.87 -29.71
CA GLU A 158 -28.05 24.66 -29.74
C GLU A 158 -27.81 26.13 -30.12
N ALA A 159 -26.62 26.68 -29.87
CA ALA A 159 -26.25 28.06 -30.23
C ALA A 159 -26.20 28.29 -31.75
N LEU A 160 -25.94 27.23 -32.53
CA LEU A 160 -26.05 27.24 -33.99
C LEU A 160 -27.54 27.28 -34.38
N LYS A 161 -28.09 28.49 -34.46
CA LYS A 161 -29.44 28.80 -34.94
C LYS A 161 -29.71 28.24 -36.35
N ASP A 162 -31.00 28.03 -36.64
CA ASP A 162 -31.50 27.69 -37.97
C ASP A 162 -30.90 28.64 -39.02
N GLY A 163 -30.23 28.07 -40.04
CA GLY A 163 -29.43 28.76 -41.05
C GLY A 163 -27.90 28.55 -40.97
N ALA A 164 -27.39 27.90 -39.92
CA ALA A 164 -25.96 27.59 -39.74
C ALA A 164 -25.63 26.08 -39.88
N GLU A 165 -26.44 25.32 -40.61
CA GLU A 165 -26.33 23.87 -40.72
C GLU A 165 -24.99 23.44 -41.35
N TRP A 166 -24.54 24.16 -42.38
CA TRP A 166 -23.24 23.90 -43.01
C TRP A 166 -22.06 24.24 -42.12
N GLU A 167 -22.21 25.21 -41.21
CA GLU A 167 -21.21 25.50 -40.18
C GLU A 167 -21.15 24.38 -39.13
N ARG A 168 -22.31 23.84 -38.73
CA ARG A 168 -22.41 22.66 -37.85
C ARG A 168 -21.75 21.43 -38.48
N ILE A 169 -22.08 21.12 -39.74
CA ILE A 169 -21.50 19.99 -40.47
C ILE A 169 -19.99 20.16 -40.63
N ALA A 170 -19.52 21.35 -40.99
CA ALA A 170 -18.10 21.62 -41.13
C ALA A 170 -17.33 21.52 -39.79
N LYS A 171 -17.92 21.95 -38.66
CA LYS A 171 -17.29 21.82 -37.33
C LYS A 171 -17.09 20.36 -36.91
N LEU A 172 -17.99 19.46 -37.34
CA LEU A 172 -17.91 18.02 -37.07
C LEU A 172 -16.98 17.27 -38.04
N CYS A 173 -16.69 17.84 -39.21
CA CYS A 173 -15.77 17.25 -40.19
C CYS A 173 -14.30 17.59 -39.86
N GLU A 174 -13.48 16.54 -39.70
CA GLU A 174 -12.02 16.66 -39.59
C GLU A 174 -11.41 16.99 -40.96
N PHE A 175 -10.99 18.25 -41.17
CA PHE A 175 -10.33 18.69 -42.40
C PHE A 175 -8.79 18.54 -42.38
N SER A 176 -8.22 18.02 -41.29
CA SER A 176 -6.79 17.82 -41.15
C SER A 176 -6.25 16.76 -42.10
N ALA A 177 -5.23 17.10 -42.89
CA ALA A 177 -4.54 16.17 -43.79
C ALA A 177 -3.81 15.04 -43.04
N LYS A 178 -3.52 15.21 -41.74
CA LYS A 178 -2.72 14.27 -40.93
C LYS A 178 -3.48 13.03 -40.46
N ASN A 179 -4.82 13.10 -40.42
CA ASN A 179 -5.68 12.00 -39.95
C ASN A 179 -6.42 11.28 -41.10
N SER A 180 -6.01 11.49 -42.35
CA SER A 180 -6.63 10.86 -43.53
C SER A 180 -6.24 9.38 -43.64
N LYS A 181 -6.80 8.53 -42.78
CA LYS A 181 -6.66 7.05 -42.87
C LYS A 181 -7.56 6.44 -43.96
N THR A 182 -8.32 7.25 -44.69
CA THR A 182 -9.24 6.80 -45.75
C THR A 182 -8.49 6.67 -47.08
N SER A 183 -8.68 5.56 -47.79
CA SER A 183 -8.12 5.34 -49.13
C SER A 183 -8.80 6.15 -50.23
N SER A 184 -9.91 6.84 -49.91
CA SER A 184 -10.65 7.68 -50.84
C SER A 184 -10.21 9.15 -50.80
N ASP A 185 -10.13 9.77 -51.98
CA ASP A 185 -9.86 11.20 -52.12
C ASP A 185 -11.12 12.01 -51.73
N LEU A 186 -11.06 12.67 -50.58
CA LEU A 186 -12.13 13.52 -50.07
C LEU A 186 -11.97 15.00 -50.50
N SER A 187 -10.99 15.34 -51.34
CA SER A 187 -10.70 16.74 -51.72
C SER A 187 -11.91 17.46 -52.29
N ARG A 188 -12.69 16.80 -53.16
CA ARG A 188 -13.92 17.38 -53.72
C ARG A 188 -14.98 17.65 -52.65
N LEU A 189 -15.18 16.71 -51.71
CA LEU A 189 -16.12 16.86 -50.60
C LEU A 189 -15.70 18.00 -49.68
N ARG A 190 -14.40 18.08 -49.34
CA ARG A 190 -13.83 19.16 -48.51
C ARG A 190 -14.10 20.54 -49.15
N THR A 191 -13.84 20.68 -50.45
CA THR A 191 -14.10 21.93 -51.18
C THR A 191 -15.58 22.30 -51.19
N LEU A 192 -16.48 21.33 -51.41
CA LEU A 192 -17.92 21.57 -51.39
C LEU A 192 -18.41 22.01 -50.01
N LEU A 193 -18.02 21.30 -48.95
CA LEU A 193 -18.41 21.64 -47.57
C LEU A 193 -17.90 23.01 -47.14
N LEU A 194 -16.67 23.38 -47.51
CA LEU A 194 -16.12 24.71 -47.22
C LEU A 194 -16.84 25.82 -47.98
N LYS A 195 -17.24 25.58 -49.24
CA LYS A 195 -18.05 26.53 -50.02
C LYS A 195 -19.42 26.74 -49.41
N LEU A 196 -20.09 25.65 -49.02
CA LEU A 196 -21.41 25.71 -48.41
C LEU A 196 -21.37 26.36 -47.02
N LYS A 197 -20.26 26.23 -46.29
CA LYS A 197 -20.04 26.96 -45.03
C LYS A 197 -19.96 28.47 -45.21
N THR A 198 -19.35 28.95 -46.30
CA THR A 198 -19.13 30.39 -46.52
C THR A 198 -20.23 31.06 -47.34
N GLN A 199 -21.06 30.29 -48.03
CA GLN A 199 -22.28 30.78 -48.66
C GLN A 199 -23.30 31.14 -47.59
N LYS A 200 -23.29 32.41 -47.17
CA LYS A 200 -24.45 33.03 -46.53
C LYS A 200 -25.48 33.35 -47.62
N GLU A 201 -26.70 32.85 -47.45
CA GLU A 201 -27.88 33.43 -48.13
C GLU A 201 -28.12 34.87 -47.67
#